data_AF-A0A838LKR1-F1
#
_entry.id   AF-A0A838LKR1-F1
#
_cell.length_a   1.000
_cell.length_b   1.000
_cell.length_c   1.000
_cell.angle_alpha   90.00
_cell.angle_beta   90.00
_cell.angle_gamma   90.00
#
_symmetry.space_group_name_H-M   'P 1'
#
loop_
_entity.id
_entity.type
_entity.pdbx_description
1 polymer ?
#
loop_
_entity_poly.entity_id
_entity_poly.type
_entity_poly.pdbx_seq_one_letter_code
_entity_poly.pdbx_strand_id
1 'polypeptide(L)'
;MVDEFLTADRSKTLTRLLYVDIALAVAVALLALPGILGEFEKYVVTLLVIAAVLGGVGGAALAAVRRRRESARKLCIATGVVLILASLPLVAILVGLLTGVLGVGILVVTFAPEREPR
;
A
#
# COMPACT_ATOMS: atom_id res chain seq x y z
N MET A 1 7.94 13.81 19.30
CA MET A 1 7.77 13.86 17.82
C MET A 1 6.92 12.71 17.24
N VAL A 2 6.63 11.63 17.98
CA VAL A 2 5.72 10.56 17.50
C VAL A 2 4.24 10.93 17.67
N ASP A 3 3.91 11.59 18.79
CA ASP A 3 2.53 11.96 19.13
C ASP A 3 1.89 12.95 18.15
N GLU A 4 2.69 13.77 17.48
CA GLU A 4 2.21 14.75 16.48
C GLU A 4 1.90 14.11 15.11
N PHE A 5 2.41 12.91 14.84
CA PHE A 5 2.13 12.21 13.58
C PHE A 5 0.99 11.19 13.73
N LEU A 6 0.87 10.52 14.87
CA LEU A 6 -0.11 9.45 15.09
C LEU A 6 -1.28 9.89 15.97
N THR A 7 -1.95 10.95 15.56
CA THR A 7 -3.28 11.28 16.08
C THR A 7 -4.25 10.12 15.82
N ALA A 8 -5.23 9.92 16.72
CA ALA A 8 -6.13 8.78 16.68
C ALA A 8 -6.86 8.66 15.32
N ASP A 9 -7.28 9.78 14.75
CA ASP A 9 -7.97 9.83 13.45
C ASP A 9 -7.05 9.52 12.27
N ARG A 10 -5.82 10.04 12.25
CA ARG A 10 -4.84 9.71 11.21
C ARG A 10 -4.46 8.23 11.27
N SER A 11 -4.26 7.68 12.47
CA SER A 11 -3.94 6.26 12.66
C SER A 11 -5.06 5.33 12.15
N LYS A 12 -6.32 5.70 12.38
CA LYS A 12 -7.51 4.96 11.91
C LYS A 12 -7.61 5.00 10.39
N THR A 13 -7.38 6.18 9.80
CA THR A 13 -7.41 6.38 8.34
C THR A 13 -6.30 5.62 7.64
N LEU A 14 -5.05 5.77 8.12
CA LEU A 14 -3.90 5.02 7.59
C LEU A 14 -4.10 3.51 7.71
N THR A 15 -4.62 3.04 8.84
CA THR A 15 -4.93 1.61 9.04
C THR A 15 -5.92 1.11 7.98
N ARG A 16 -6.98 1.86 7.69
CA ARG A 16 -7.95 1.48 6.64
C ARG A 16 -7.30 1.45 5.26
N LEU A 17 -6.49 2.45 4.90
CA LEU A 17 -5.80 2.47 3.62
C LEU A 17 -4.82 1.30 3.48
N LEU A 18 -4.09 0.96 4.54
CA LEU A 18 -3.17 -0.17 4.55
C LEU A 18 -3.89 -1.53 4.49
N TYR A 19 -5.12 -1.63 4.99
CA TYR A 19 -5.94 -2.81 4.75
C TYR A 19 -6.37 -2.94 3.29
N VAL A 20 -6.71 -1.82 2.64
CA VAL A 20 -7.01 -1.81 1.20
C VAL A 20 -5.78 -2.22 0.39
N ASP A 21 -4.58 -1.78 0.78
CA ASP A 21 -3.32 -2.19 0.16
C ASP A 21 -3.12 -3.72 0.25
N ILE A 22 -3.30 -4.30 1.43
CA ILE A 22 -3.23 -5.76 1.61
C ILE A 22 -4.30 -6.47 0.78
N ALA A 23 -5.52 -5.94 0.70
CA ALA A 23 -6.57 -6.52 -0.14
C ALA A 23 -6.21 -6.47 -1.63
N LEU A 24 -5.59 -5.38 -2.09
CA LEU A 24 -5.08 -5.27 -3.47
C LEU A 24 -3.95 -6.26 -3.72
N ALA A 25 -3.01 -6.43 -2.78
CA ALA A 25 -1.95 -7.42 -2.89
C ALA A 25 -2.52 -8.85 -3.07
N VAL A 26 -3.56 -9.20 -2.29
CA VAL A 26 -4.27 -10.48 -2.43
C VAL A 26 -4.97 -10.57 -3.79
N ALA A 27 -5.66 -9.52 -4.24
CA ALA A 27 -6.30 -9.50 -5.55
C ALA A 27 -5.30 -9.69 -6.70
N VAL A 28 -4.14 -9.04 -6.64
CA VAL A 28 -3.05 -9.22 -7.62
C VAL A 28 -2.52 -10.66 -7.60
N ALA A 29 -2.33 -11.25 -6.42
CA ALA A 29 -1.92 -12.65 -6.30
C ALA A 29 -2.96 -13.61 -6.91
N LEU A 30 -4.25 -13.36 -6.70
CA LEU A 30 -5.33 -14.14 -7.30
C LEU A 30 -5.38 -14.01 -8.82
N LEU A 31 -5.12 -12.81 -9.36
CA LEU A 31 -5.02 -12.59 -10.81
C LEU A 31 -3.83 -13.31 -11.46
N ALA A 32 -2.81 -13.67 -10.68
CA ALA A 32 -1.70 -14.48 -11.16
C ALA A 32 -2.07 -15.97 -11.33
N LEU A 33 -3.09 -16.47 -10.62
CA LEU A 33 -3.46 -17.90 -10.61
C LEU A 33 -3.83 -18.45 -12.01
N PRO A 34 -4.65 -17.79 -12.84
CA PRO A 34 -4.96 -18.29 -14.18
C PRO A 34 -3.72 -18.41 -15.07
N GLY A 35 -2.73 -17.51 -14.88
CA GLY A 35 -1.50 -17.54 -15.65
C GLY A 35 -0.58 -18.71 -15.29
N ILE A 36 -0.71 -19.31 -14.10
CA ILE A 36 0.05 -20.52 -13.70
C ILE A 36 -0.29 -21.70 -14.61
N LEU A 37 -1.51 -21.74 -15.16
CA LEU A 37 -1.98 -22.79 -16.06
C LEU A 37 -1.68 -22.50 -17.54
N GLY A 38 -1.13 -21.33 -17.87
CA GLY A 38 -0.85 -20.89 -19.24
C GLY A 38 0.64 -20.68 -19.53
N GLU A 39 0.96 -20.26 -20.76
CA GLU A 39 2.35 -20.03 -21.21
C GLU A 39 2.94 -18.68 -20.75
N PHE A 40 2.27 -17.95 -19.86
CA PHE A 40 2.64 -16.59 -19.44
C PHE A 40 3.46 -16.56 -18.14
N GLU A 41 4.38 -17.50 -17.96
CA GLU A 41 5.15 -17.67 -16.72
C GLU A 41 5.84 -16.38 -16.24
N LYS A 42 6.45 -15.62 -17.15
CA LYS A 42 7.11 -14.34 -16.84
C LYS A 42 6.14 -13.30 -16.25
N TYR A 43 4.91 -13.27 -16.76
CA TYR A 43 3.88 -12.34 -16.29
C TYR A 43 3.39 -12.73 -14.90
N VAL A 44 3.16 -14.03 -14.67
CA VAL A 44 2.79 -14.59 -13.37
C VAL A 44 3.84 -14.26 -12.31
N VAL A 45 5.12 -14.53 -12.59
CA VAL A 45 6.22 -14.23 -11.66
C VAL A 45 6.23 -12.74 -11.32
N THR A 46 6.06 -11.87 -12.32
CA THR A 46 6.01 -10.42 -12.10
C THR A 46 4.85 -10.03 -11.18
N LEU A 47 3.64 -10.54 -11.43
CA LEU A 47 2.47 -10.26 -10.57
C LEU A 47 2.67 -10.78 -9.15
N LEU A 48 3.22 -11.98 -8.97
CA LEU A 48 3.49 -12.55 -7.65
C LEU A 48 4.54 -11.75 -6.88
N VAL A 49 5.61 -11.30 -7.55
CA VAL A 49 6.62 -10.42 -6.95
C VAL A 49 5.98 -9.10 -6.52
N ILE A 50 5.15 -8.49 -7.37
CA ILE A 50 4.42 -7.25 -7.01
C ILE A 50 3.51 -7.49 -5.80
N ALA A 51 2.72 -8.57 -5.81
CA ALA A 51 1.84 -8.90 -4.69
C ALA A 51 2.61 -9.13 -3.39
N ALA A 52 3.74 -9.85 -3.44
CA ALA A 52 4.61 -10.08 -2.29
C ALA A 52 5.22 -8.78 -1.76
N VAL A 53 5.67 -7.90 -2.65
CA VAL A 53 6.21 -6.59 -2.28
C VAL A 53 5.13 -5.74 -1.60
N LEU A 54 3.97 -5.58 -2.25
CA LEU A 54 2.84 -4.81 -1.70
C LEU A 54 2.39 -5.34 -0.35
N GLY A 55 2.16 -6.65 -0.24
CA GLY A 55 1.79 -7.29 1.02
C GLY A 55 2.86 -7.14 2.11
N GLY A 56 4.15 -7.21 1.72
CA GLY A 56 5.28 -7.05 2.62
C GLY A 56 5.40 -5.63 3.19
N VAL A 57 5.43 -4.61 2.33
CA VAL A 57 5.52 -3.21 2.77
C VAL A 57 4.24 -2.74 3.47
N GLY A 58 3.07 -3.07 2.93
CA GLY A 58 1.77 -2.76 3.53
C GLY A 58 1.58 -3.40 4.89
N GLY A 59 1.93 -4.69 5.02
CA GLY A 59 1.90 -5.42 6.29
C GLY A 59 2.88 -4.84 7.33
N ALA A 60 4.11 -4.52 6.92
CA ALA A 60 5.09 -3.89 7.79
C ALA A 60 4.65 -2.50 8.26
N ALA A 61 4.11 -1.68 7.36
CA ALA A 61 3.57 -0.36 7.67
C ALA A 61 2.36 -0.47 8.61
N LEU A 62 1.44 -1.40 8.36
CA LEU A 62 0.28 -1.64 9.21
C LEU A 62 0.69 -2.05 10.63
N ALA A 63 1.66 -2.96 10.75
CA ALA A 63 2.20 -3.37 12.03
C ALA A 63 2.87 -2.20 12.77
N ALA A 64 3.60 -1.34 12.06
CA ALA A 64 4.25 -0.16 12.64
C ALA A 64 3.23 0.90 13.11
N VAL A 65 2.19 1.17 12.32
CA VAL A 65 1.09 2.09 12.69
C VAL A 65 0.34 1.57 13.91
N ARG A 66 -0.03 0.27 13.94
CA ARG A 66 -0.72 -0.35 15.08
C ARG A 66 0.09 -0.31 16.37
N ARG A 67 1.41 -0.49 16.27
CA ARG A 67 2.32 -0.46 17.42
C ARG A 67 2.82 0.95 17.75
N ARG A 68 2.30 1.98 17.08
CA ARG A 68 2.72 3.39 17.21
C ARG A 68 4.24 3.60 17.20
N ARG A 69 4.94 2.90 16.31
CA ARG A 69 6.41 2.99 16.21
C ARG A 69 6.84 4.27 15.51
N GLU A 70 8.00 4.80 15.88
CA GLU A 70 8.67 5.92 15.18
C GLU A 70 8.89 5.67 13.69
N SER A 71 9.09 4.40 13.30
CA SER A 71 9.26 3.99 11.92
C SER A 71 7.97 4.03 11.09
N ALA A 72 6.79 4.21 11.71
CA ALA A 72 5.50 4.17 11.01
C ALA A 72 5.43 5.20 9.89
N ARG A 73 5.89 6.44 10.13
CA ARG A 73 5.90 7.48 9.11
C ARG A 73 6.77 7.10 7.90
N LYS A 74 7.99 6.63 8.15
CA LYS A 74 8.92 6.21 7.09
C LYS A 74 8.36 5.04 6.28
N LEU A 75 7.73 4.07 6.94
CA LEU A 75 7.11 2.92 6.28
C LEU A 75 5.86 3.30 5.49
N CYS A 76 5.01 4.22 5.98
CA CYS A 76 3.87 4.73 5.21
C CYS A 76 4.32 5.47 3.95
N ILE A 77 5.36 6.32 4.04
CA ILE A 77 5.94 6.99 2.87
C ILE A 77 6.49 5.96 1.88
N ALA A 78 7.31 5.01 2.37
CA ALA A 78 7.88 3.97 1.53
C ALA A 78 6.77 3.15 0.83
N THR A 79 5.71 2.78 1.56
CA THR A 79 4.56 2.05 1.01
C THR A 79 3.87 2.86 -0.08
N GLY A 80 3.62 4.16 0.16
CA GLY A 80 3.03 5.04 -0.84
C GLY A 80 3.86 5.16 -2.12
N VAL A 81 5.19 5.28 -2.00
CA VAL A 81 6.11 5.32 -3.14
C VAL A 81 6.12 3.97 -3.89
N VAL A 82 6.19 2.86 -3.16
CA VAL A 82 6.18 1.51 -3.73
C VAL A 82 4.88 1.26 -4.50
N LEU A 83 3.73 1.67 -3.95
CA LEU A 83 2.42 1.59 -4.62
C LEU A 83 2.41 2.37 -5.95
N ILE A 84 2.97 3.58 -5.97
CA ILE A 84 3.05 4.39 -7.19
C ILE A 84 3.94 3.69 -8.23
N LEU A 85 5.11 3.19 -7.82
CA LEU A 85 6.01 2.47 -8.73
C LEU A 85 5.41 1.17 -9.25
N ALA A 86 4.73 0.41 -8.37
CA ALA A 86 4.05 -0.83 -8.72
C ALA A 86 2.81 -0.60 -9.62
N SER A 87 2.26 0.62 -9.64
CA SER A 87 1.16 0.95 -10.54
C SER A 87 1.58 0.97 -12.02
N LEU A 88 2.83 1.31 -12.32
CA LEU A 88 3.37 1.37 -13.69
C LEU A 88 3.27 0.03 -14.45
N PRO A 89 3.79 -1.11 -13.92
CA PRO A 89 3.63 -2.40 -14.58
C PRO A 89 2.18 -2.91 -14.56
N LEU A 90 1.35 -2.41 -13.64
CA LEU A 90 -0.06 -2.81 -13.50
C LEU A 90 -1.03 -1.94 -14.30
N VAL A 91 -0.58 -0.87 -14.98
CA VAL A 91 -1.45 0.13 -15.64
C VAL A 91 -2.39 -0.49 -16.68
N ALA A 92 -1.97 -1.59 -17.32
CA ALA A 92 -2.80 -2.32 -18.28
C ALA A 92 -4.03 -2.99 -17.63
N ILE A 93 -4.07 -3.07 -16.30
CA ILE A 93 -5.15 -3.63 -15.50
C ILE A 93 -5.77 -2.49 -14.68
N LEU A 94 -7.10 -2.46 -14.56
CA LEU A 94 -7.83 -1.54 -13.66
C LEU A 94 -7.22 -1.47 -12.24
N VAL A 95 -6.63 -2.57 -11.79
CA VAL A 95 -5.92 -2.68 -10.51
C VAL A 95 -4.78 -1.67 -10.40
N GLY A 96 -3.99 -1.45 -11.46
CA GLY A 96 -2.88 -0.51 -11.43
C GLY A 96 -3.30 0.92 -11.12
N LEU A 97 -4.42 1.39 -11.70
CA LEU A 97 -4.97 2.70 -11.40
C LEU A 97 -5.34 2.82 -9.91
N LEU A 98 -6.01 1.80 -9.36
CA LEU A 98 -6.38 1.75 -7.95
C LEU A 98 -5.16 1.75 -7.04
N THR A 99 -4.11 1.00 -7.38
CA THR A 99 -2.83 0.97 -6.67
C THR A 99 -2.18 2.35 -6.65
N GLY A 100 -2.18 3.06 -7.78
CA GLY A 100 -1.65 4.42 -7.86
C GLY A 100 -2.42 5.43 -7.02
N VAL A 101 -3.77 5.43 -7.12
CA VAL A 101 -4.65 6.29 -6.32
C VAL A 101 -4.47 6.03 -4.83
N LEU A 102 -4.34 4.76 -4.42
CA LEU A 102 -4.08 4.39 -3.04
C LEU A 102 -2.72 4.89 -2.55
N GLY A 103 -1.67 4.75 -3.37
CA GLY A 103 -0.34 5.26 -3.07
C GLY A 103 -0.34 6.76 -2.83
N VAL A 104 -1.00 7.52 -3.71
CA VAL A 104 -1.20 8.97 -3.53
C VAL A 104 -2.01 9.25 -2.26
N GLY A 105 -3.10 8.52 -2.01
CA GLY A 105 -3.92 8.69 -0.81
C GLY A 105 -3.13 8.48 0.49
N ILE A 106 -2.27 7.46 0.55
CA ILE A 106 -1.40 7.22 1.71
C ILE A 106 -0.41 8.38 1.88
N LEU A 107 0.20 8.86 0.81
CA LEU A 107 1.13 10.00 0.88
C LEU A 107 0.41 11.28 1.33
N VAL A 108 -0.76 11.58 0.75
CA VAL A 108 -1.56 12.75 1.12
C VAL A 108 -1.93 12.70 2.60
N VAL A 109 -2.44 11.57 3.11
CA VAL A 109 -2.77 11.44 4.54
C VAL A 109 -1.52 11.54 5.42
N THR A 110 -0.37 11.06 4.93
CA THR A 110 0.91 11.11 5.64
C THR A 110 1.50 12.53 5.69
N PHE A 111 1.27 13.35 4.67
CA PHE A 111 1.78 14.73 4.59
C PHE A 111 0.75 15.81 4.93
N ALA A 112 -0.53 15.45 5.07
CA ALA A 112 -1.59 16.41 5.38
C ALA A 112 -1.30 17.13 6.71
N PRO A 113 -1.20 18.47 6.71
CA PRO A 113 -1.05 19.23 7.95
C PRO A 113 -2.31 19.04 8.81
N GLU A 114 -2.13 18.85 10.12
CA GLU A 114 -3.25 18.81 11.06
C GLU A 114 -3.94 20.17 11.04
N ARG A 115 -5.20 20.20 10.56
CA ARG A 115 -6.06 21.36 10.80
C ARG A 115 -6.57 21.21 12.23
N GLU A 116 -6.11 22.07 13.13
CA GLU A 116 -6.75 22.24 14.42
C GLU A 116 -8.25 22.47 14.20
N PRO A 117 -9.14 21.68 14.82
CA PRO A 117 -10.55 22.01 14.83
C PRO A 117 -10.70 23.34 15.58
N ARG A 118 -11.02 24.40 14.85
CA ARG A 118 -11.48 25.67 15.41
C ARG A 118 -12.85 25.49 16.05
#